data_AF-A0A1J4JTV2-F1
#
_entry.id   AF-A0A1J4JTV2-F1
#
_cell.length_a   1.000
_cell.length_b   1.000
_cell.length_c   1.000
_cell.angle_alpha   90.00
_cell.angle_beta   90.00
_cell.angle_gamma   90.00
#
_symmetry.space_group_name_H-M   'P 1'
#
loop_
_entity.id
_entity.type
_entity.pdbx_description
1 polymer ?
#
loop_
_entity_poly.entity_id
_entity_poly.type
_entity_poly.pdbx_seq_one_letter_code
_entity_poly.pdbx_strand_id
1 'polypeptide(L)' 'MSSQVPEIDPELLDEKLDQIRIENEKYLRRHPELNKMISEFMMALLKDKPKEVLPYAVVFFTTSQVEPD' A
#
# COMPACT_ATOMS: atom_id res chain seq x y z
N MET A 1 -39.35 -6.91 6.53
CA MET A 1 -38.44 -5.83 6.11
C MET A 1 -37.68 -6.37 4.92
N SER A 2 -38.10 -6.04 3.70
CA SER A 2 -37.44 -6.53 2.48
C SER A 2 -36.10 -5.81 2.35
N SER A 3 -34.99 -6.52 2.47
CA SER A 3 -33.66 -5.96 2.24
C SER A 3 -33.50 -5.73 0.74
N GLN A 4 -33.83 -4.53 0.29
CA GLN A 4 -33.50 -4.10 -1.07
C GLN A 4 -31.98 -3.97 -1.14
N VAL A 5 -31.31 -4.97 -1.73
CA VAL A 5 -29.92 -4.81 -2.15
C VAL A 5 -29.94 -3.65 -3.16
N PRO A 6 -29.16 -2.58 -2.97
CA PRO A 6 -29.10 -1.51 -3.95
C PRO A 6 -28.64 -2.14 -5.27
N GLU A 7 -29.43 -1.97 -6.32
CA GLU A 7 -29.05 -2.34 -7.67
C GLU A 7 -27.99 -1.34 -8.13
N ILE A 8 -26.72 -1.68 -7.87
CA ILE A 8 -25.58 -0.86 -8.27
C ILE A 8 -25.36 -1.11 -9.76
N ASP A 9 -25.53 -0.06 -10.56
CA ASP A 9 -25.19 -0.09 -11.98
C ASP A 9 -23.70 -0.48 -12.16
N PRO A 10 -23.41 -1.64 -12.78
CA PRO A 10 -22.06 -2.14 -12.93
C PRO A 10 -21.12 -1.17 -13.65
N GLU A 11 -21.61 -0.43 -14.64
CA GLU A 11 -20.78 0.50 -15.41
C GLU A 11 -20.35 1.70 -14.56
N LEU A 12 -21.28 2.26 -13.77
CA LEU A 12 -20.97 3.35 -12.84
C LEU A 12 -20.02 2.92 -11.71
N LEU A 13 -20.05 1.65 -11.33
CA LEU A 13 -19.10 1.10 -10.37
C LEU A 13 -17.69 1.03 -10.95
N ASP A 14 -17.57 0.54 -12.18
CA ASP A 14 -16.28 0.42 -12.87
C ASP A 14 -15.64 1.80 -13.10
N GLU A 15 -16.41 2.80 -13.55
CA GLU A 15 -15.92 4.18 -13.70
C GLU A 15 -15.40 4.76 -12.38
N LYS A 16 -16.11 4.51 -11.27
CA LYS A 16 -15.66 4.95 -9.95
C LYS A 16 -14.38 4.25 -9.50
N LEU A 17 -14.25 2.94 -9.76
CA LEU A 17 -13.04 2.19 -9.44
C LEU A 17 -11.85 2.71 -10.23
N ASP A 18 -12.03 3.02 -11.51
CA ASP A 18 -10.98 3.60 -12.34
C ASP A 18 -10.55 4.98 -11.86
N GLN A 19 -11.50 5.83 -11.48
CA GLN A 19 -11.20 7.13 -10.90
C GLN A 19 -10.39 7.01 -9.59
N ILE A 20 -10.77 6.08 -8.71
CA ILE A 20 -10.04 5.79 -7.47
C ILE A 20 -8.62 5.28 -7.78
N ARG A 21 -8.45 4.41 -8.78
CA ARG A 21 -7.11 3.92 -9.19
C ARG A 21 -6.22 5.07 -9.65
N ILE A 22 -6.74 5.99 -10.45
CA ILE A 22 -6.01 7.16 -10.94
C ILE A 22 -5.64 8.10 -9.78
N GLU A 23 -6.56 8.34 -8.86
CA GLU A 23 -6.32 9.19 -7.70
C GLU A 23 -5.28 8.59 -6.76
N ASN A 24 -5.35 7.29 -6.51
CA ASN A 24 -4.34 6.55 -5.78
C ASN A 24 -2.98 6.67 -6.46
N GLU A 25 -2.88 6.41 -7.76
CA GLU A 25 -1.60 6.55 -8.46
C GLU A 25 -1.04 7.98 -8.34
N LYS A 26 -1.87 9.01 -8.52
CA LYS A 26 -1.47 10.40 -8.34
C LYS A 26 -1.04 10.70 -6.90
N TYR A 27 -1.67 10.09 -5.90
CA TYR A 27 -1.27 10.19 -4.51
C TYR A 27 0.10 9.54 -4.31
N LEU A 28 0.25 8.26 -4.70
CA LEU A 28 1.49 7.49 -4.59
C LEU A 28 2.68 8.19 -5.27
N ARG A 29 2.46 8.87 -6.42
CA ARG A 29 3.50 9.65 -7.11
C ARG A 29 3.82 10.99 -6.43
N ARG A 30 2.83 11.66 -5.84
CA ARG A 30 3.01 13.00 -5.23
C ARG A 30 3.56 12.94 -3.80
N HIS A 31 3.30 11.83 -3.10
CA HIS A 31 3.57 11.69 -1.68
C HIS A 31 4.96 11.04 -1.43
N PRO A 32 5.89 11.73 -0.74
CA PRO A 32 7.26 11.23 -0.51
C PRO A 32 7.34 10.04 0.45
N GLU A 33 6.27 9.74 1.19
CA GLU A 33 6.22 8.75 2.26
C GLU A 33 6.58 7.35 1.77
N LEU A 34 6.09 6.95 0.58
CA LEU A 34 6.43 5.64 0.00
C LEU A 34 7.85 5.60 -0.55
N ASN A 35 8.31 6.67 -1.17
CA ASN A 35 9.69 6.76 -1.65
C ASN A 35 10.68 6.65 -0.47
N LYS A 36 10.36 7.28 0.66
CA LYS A 36 11.14 7.18 1.90
C LYS A 36 11.15 5.74 2.43
N MET A 37 9.97 5.12 2.56
CA MET A 37 9.83 3.74 3.04
C MET A 37 10.59 2.73 2.17
N ILE A 38 10.50 2.86 0.85
CA ILE A 38 11.27 2.01 -0.10
C ILE A 38 12.76 2.28 0.03
N SER A 39 13.18 3.54 0.15
CA SER A 39 14.60 3.90 0.28
C SER A 39 15.22 3.32 1.55
N GLU A 40 14.51 3.40 2.68
CA GLU A 40 14.93 2.82 3.95
C GLU A 40 15.05 1.29 3.86
N PHE A 41 14.08 0.64 3.23
CA PHE A 41 14.13 -0.80 2.98
C PHE A 41 15.32 -1.19 2.08
N MET A 42 15.58 -0.43 1.02
CA MET A 42 16.72 -0.67 0.13
C MET A 42 18.06 -0.50 0.86
N MET A 43 18.19 0.51 1.73
CA MET A 43 19.38 0.67 2.58
C MET A 43 19.56 -0.53 3.52
N ALA A 44 18.47 -1.01 4.12
CA ALA A 44 18.50 -2.16 5.03
C ALA A 44 18.90 -3.46 4.30
N LEU A 45 18.38 -3.70 3.09
CA LEU A 45 18.77 -4.84 2.24
C LEU A 45 20.26 -4.81 1.87
N LEU A 46 20.78 -3.64 1.48
CA LEU A 46 22.19 -3.49 1.10
C LEU A 46 23.14 -3.66 2.28
N LYS A 47 22.69 -3.27 3.49
CA LYS A 47 23.44 -3.39 4.73
C LYS A 47 23.46 -4.83 5.24
N ASP A 48 22.29 -5.43 5.41
CA ASP A 48 22.13 -6.71 6.10
C ASP A 48 22.31 -7.91 5.15
N LYS A 49 22.17 -7.70 3.84
CA LYS A 49 22.34 -8.69 2.77
C LYS A 49 21.70 -10.04 3.11
N PRO A 50 20.38 -10.05 3.41
CA PRO A 50 19.69 -11.27 3.80
C PRO A 50 19.74 -12.30 2.68
N LYS A 51 19.78 -13.59 3.05
CA LYS A 51 19.74 -14.70 2.09
C LYS A 51 18.43 -14.75 1.31
N GLU A 52 17.33 -14.35 1.96
CA GLU A 52 15.99 -14.34 1.38
C GLU A 52 15.34 -12.98 1.61
N VAL A 53 15.03 -12.30 0.52
CA VAL A 53 14.53 -10.91 0.55
C VAL A 53 13.09 -10.83 1.05
N LEU A 54 12.22 -11.79 0.69
CA LEU A 54 10.80 -11.76 1.04
C LEU A 54 10.54 -11.95 2.55
N PRO A 55 11.10 -12.96 3.23
CA PRO A 55 10.96 -13.08 4.68
C PRO A 55 11.52 -11.86 5.42
N TYR A 56 12.63 -11.31 4.93
CA TYR A 56 13.22 -10.09 5.49
C TYR A 56 12.30 -8.88 5.34
N ALA A 57 11.65 -8.71 4.18
CA ALA A 57 10.65 -7.66 3.95
C ALA A 57 9.48 -7.75 4.94
N VAL A 58 8.96 -8.96 5.18
CA VAL A 58 7.88 -9.18 6.16
C VAL A 58 8.31 -8.66 7.53
N VAL A 59 9.48 -9.09 8.01
CA VAL A 59 10.00 -8.62 9.30
C VAL A 59 10.22 -7.11 9.29
N PHE A 60 10.91 -6.57 8.29
CA PHE A 60 11.23 -5.14 8.19
C PHE A 60 9.98 -4.25 8.26
N PHE A 61 8.95 -4.55 7.47
CA PHE A 61 7.73 -3.73 7.43
C PHE A 61 6.75 -4.00 8.58
N THR A 62 6.84 -5.14 9.27
CA THR A 62 5.93 -5.48 10.39
C THR A 62 6.51 -5.17 11.77
N THR A 63 7.84 -5.00 11.90
CA THR A 63 8.50 -4.69 13.18
C THR A 63 8.29 -3.23 13.62
N SER A 64 7.85 -2.35 12.71
CA SER A 64 7.76 -0.90 12.96
C SER A 64 6.44 -0.40 13.59
N GLN A 65 5.67 -1.25 14.28
CA GLN A 65 4.42 -0.84 14.94
C GLN A 65 4.55 -0.45 16.42
N VAL A 66 5.77 -0.24 16.93
CA VAL A 66 5.98 0.19 18.32
C VAL A 66 7.14 1.19 18.39
N GLU A 67 6.85 2.48 18.23
CA GLU A 67 7.55 3.50 19.01
C GLU A 67 6.61 3.88 20.18
N PRO A 68 6.96 3.51 21.43
CA PRO A 68 6.39 4.15 22.60
C PRO A 68 7.17 5.44 22.87
N ASP A 69 6.51 6.59 22.73
CA ASP A 69 6.54 7.75 23.66
C ASP A 69 5.67 8.90 23.15
#